data_AF-A0A9D7WHV7-F1
#
_entry.id   AF-A0A9D7WHV7-F1
#
_cell.length_a   1.000
_cell.length_b   1.000
_cell.length_c   1.000
_cell.angle_alpha   90.00
_cell.angle_beta   90.00
_cell.angle_gamma   90.00
#
_symmetry.space_group_name_H-M   'P 1'
#
loop_
_entity.id
_entity.type
_entity.pdbx_description
1 polymer ?
#
loop_
_entity_poly.entity_id
_entity_poly.type
_entity_poly.pdbx_seq_one_letter_code
_entity_poly.pdbx_strand_id
1 'polypeptide(L)'
;MAEEDLTTEARTISKAGALAMELSKEKRRLQQELSELQEEFETVKSTTPTGTPDWYVKWVSTVLAVAGIFLINAGLIHWGQGAYILSTLGWCWVGMIWGDRAIMIGSSISGTATAMNLLTGVI
;
A
#
# COMPACT_ATOMS: atom_id res chain seq x y z
N MET A 1 66.19 -16.98 -3.72
CA MET A 1 65.27 -15.87 -3.39
C MET A 1 64.20 -15.66 -4.47
N ALA A 2 64.51 -15.75 -5.78
CA ALA A 2 63.50 -15.61 -6.85
C ALA A 2 62.53 -16.81 -7.02
N GLU A 3 62.98 -18.04 -6.73
CA GLU A 3 62.15 -19.25 -6.90
C GLU A 3 61.08 -19.42 -5.81
N GLU A 4 61.33 -18.88 -4.62
CA GLU A 4 60.39 -18.88 -3.49
C GLU A 4 59.25 -17.87 -3.70
N ASP A 5 59.55 -16.75 -4.35
CA ASP A 5 58.59 -15.68 -4.67
C ASP A 5 57.57 -16.16 -5.72
N LEU A 6 58.05 -16.84 -6.77
CA LEU A 6 57.22 -17.41 -7.83
C LEU A 6 56.21 -18.47 -7.32
N THR A 7 56.62 -19.28 -6.34
CA THR A 7 55.75 -20.31 -5.75
C THR A 7 54.71 -19.71 -4.79
N THR A 8 55.00 -18.58 -4.18
CA THR A 8 54.09 -17.87 -3.27
C THR A 8 53.02 -17.13 -4.07
N GLU A 9 53.40 -16.45 -5.15
CA GLU A 9 52.47 -15.83 -6.11
C GLU A 9 51.54 -16.86 -6.78
N ALA A 10 52.07 -18.01 -7.20
CA ALA A 10 51.25 -19.08 -7.77
C ALA A 10 50.20 -19.61 -6.77
N ARG A 11 50.56 -19.71 -5.48
CA ARG A 11 49.65 -20.15 -4.41
C ARG A 11 48.59 -19.10 -4.05
N THR A 12 48.93 -17.81 -4.06
CA THR A 12 47.95 -16.73 -3.82
C THR A 12 46.98 -16.58 -4.99
N ILE A 13 47.45 -16.71 -6.24
CA ILE A 13 46.59 -16.70 -7.43
C ILE A 13 45.60 -17.89 -7.41
N SER A 14 46.05 -19.08 -7.00
CA SER A 14 45.20 -20.27 -6.87
C SER A 14 44.10 -20.10 -5.81
N LYS A 15 44.44 -19.53 -4.65
CA LYS A 15 43.47 -19.21 -3.59
C LYS A 15 42.49 -18.10 -3.99
N ALA A 16 42.96 -17.07 -4.69
CA ALA A 16 42.11 -16.00 -5.20
C ALA A 16 41.10 -16.50 -6.24
N GLY A 17 41.52 -17.42 -7.13
CA GLY A 17 40.64 -18.08 -8.10
C GLY A 17 39.59 -18.98 -7.43
N ALA A 18 39.99 -19.74 -6.41
CA ALA A 18 39.07 -20.57 -5.63
C ALA A 18 38.02 -19.72 -4.90
N LEU A 19 38.43 -18.63 -4.25
CA LEU A 19 37.53 -17.70 -3.56
C LEU A 19 36.58 -17.00 -4.54
N ALA A 20 37.06 -16.59 -5.71
CA ALA A 20 36.22 -15.99 -6.75
C ALA A 20 35.16 -16.98 -7.28
N MET A 21 35.52 -18.27 -7.39
CA MET A 21 34.59 -19.31 -7.77
C MET A 21 33.52 -19.55 -6.69
N GLU A 22 33.90 -19.59 -5.41
CA GLU A 22 32.97 -19.68 -4.29
C GLU A 22 32.02 -18.48 -4.23
N LEU A 23 32.56 -17.25 -4.38
CA LEU A 23 31.75 -16.02 -4.42
C LEU A 23 30.75 -16.02 -5.59
N SER A 24 31.17 -16.51 -6.77
CA SER A 24 30.27 -16.60 -7.92
C SER A 24 29.12 -17.58 -7.69
N LYS A 25 29.38 -18.65 -6.93
CA LYS A 25 28.40 -19.67 -6.57
C LYS A 25 27.41 -19.14 -5.54
N GLU A 26 27.90 -18.43 -4.51
CA GLU A 26 27.04 -17.75 -3.53
C GLU A 26 26.22 -16.64 -4.17
N LYS A 27 26.81 -15.80 -5.02
CA LYS A 27 26.08 -14.76 -5.77
C LYS A 27 24.96 -15.35 -6.61
N ARG A 28 25.23 -16.46 -7.33
CA ARG A 28 24.23 -17.13 -8.16
C ARG A 28 23.10 -17.70 -7.29
N ARG A 29 23.41 -18.29 -6.14
CA ARG A 29 22.42 -18.78 -5.18
C ARG A 29 21.55 -17.65 -4.63
N LEU A 30 22.16 -16.55 -4.17
CA LEU A 30 21.44 -15.38 -3.66
C LEU A 30 20.55 -14.74 -4.74
N GLN A 31 21.02 -14.66 -5.99
CA GLN A 31 20.19 -14.20 -7.09
C GLN A 31 18.99 -15.12 -7.35
N GLN A 32 19.16 -16.43 -7.14
CA GLN A 32 18.08 -17.41 -7.26
C GLN A 32 17.06 -17.29 -6.13
N GLU A 33 17.52 -17.18 -4.88
CA GLU A 33 16.66 -16.93 -3.71
C GLU A 33 15.90 -15.60 -3.86
N LEU A 34 16.55 -14.54 -4.37
CA LEU A 34 15.90 -13.27 -4.67
C LEU A 34 14.87 -13.39 -5.81
N SER A 35 15.15 -14.15 -6.88
CA SER A 35 14.19 -14.35 -7.96
C SER A 35 12.98 -15.17 -7.52
N GLU A 36 13.18 -16.18 -6.68
CA GLU A 36 12.10 -16.98 -6.10
C GLU A 36 11.23 -16.13 -5.15
N LEU A 37 11.85 -15.29 -4.31
CA LEU A 37 11.13 -14.31 -3.48
C LEU A 37 10.39 -13.26 -4.32
N GLN A 38 10.96 -12.82 -5.45
CA GLN A 38 10.32 -11.88 -6.36
C GLN A 38 9.11 -12.53 -7.06
N GLU A 39 9.21 -13.80 -7.48
CA GLU A 39 8.10 -14.56 -8.04
C GLU A 39 7.02 -14.82 -6.99
N GLU A 40 7.38 -15.22 -5.76
CA GLU A 40 6.42 -15.37 -4.66
C GLU A 40 5.73 -14.03 -4.35
N PHE A 41 6.48 -12.93 -4.32
CA PHE A 41 5.93 -11.60 -4.11
C PHE A 41 5.00 -11.17 -5.25
N GLU A 42 5.34 -11.38 -6.53
CA GLU A 42 4.47 -11.04 -7.66
C GLU A 42 3.22 -11.94 -7.70
N THR A 43 3.35 -13.22 -7.34
CA THR A 43 2.23 -14.16 -7.24
C THR A 43 1.28 -13.78 -6.09
N VAL A 44 1.82 -13.35 -4.95
CA VAL A 44 1.05 -12.90 -3.77
C VAL A 44 0.48 -11.48 -3.97
N LYS A 45 1.20 -10.59 -4.66
CA LYS A 45 0.78 -9.21 -4.99
C LYS A 45 -0.29 -9.15 -6.08
N SER A 46 -0.38 -10.16 -6.94
CA SER A 46 -1.49 -10.34 -7.88
C SER A 46 -2.83 -10.63 -7.21
N THR A 47 -2.87 -10.77 -5.89
CA THR A 47 -4.08 -10.60 -5.10
C THR A 47 -4.16 -9.16 -4.59
N THR A 48 -4.39 -8.21 -5.51
CA THR A 48 -5.28 -7.10 -5.10
C THR A 48 -6.63 -7.79 -4.93
N PRO A 49 -7.17 -7.95 -3.71
CA PRO A 49 -8.35 -8.78 -3.51
C PRO A 49 -9.56 -8.08 -4.12
N THR A 50 -9.80 -8.29 -5.41
CA THR A 50 -11.13 -8.11 -5.99
C THR A 50 -12.03 -9.16 -5.36
N GLY A 51 -12.86 -8.75 -4.40
CA GLY A 51 -13.81 -9.62 -3.72
C GLY A 51 -13.93 -9.40 -2.21
N THR A 52 -13.06 -8.62 -1.57
CA THR A 52 -13.22 -8.29 -0.15
C THR A 52 -14.21 -7.14 0.06
N PRO A 53 -14.97 -7.13 1.16
CA PRO A 53 -16.02 -6.14 1.41
C PRO A 53 -15.51 -4.68 1.41
N ASP A 54 -14.22 -4.45 1.70
CA ASP A 54 -13.61 -3.12 1.65
C ASP A 54 -13.63 -2.51 0.24
N TRP A 55 -13.51 -3.32 -0.82
CA TRP A 55 -13.59 -2.85 -2.20
C TRP A 55 -14.98 -2.27 -2.51
N TYR A 56 -16.05 -2.98 -2.12
CA TYR A 56 -17.43 -2.51 -2.33
C TYR A 56 -17.73 -1.27 -1.50
N VAL A 57 -17.35 -1.27 -0.22
CA VAL A 57 -17.59 -0.13 0.68
C VAL A 57 -16.91 1.13 0.15
N LYS A 58 -15.70 1.03 -0.41
CA LYS A 58 -15.01 2.17 -1.03
C LYS A 58 -15.79 2.80 -2.17
N TRP A 59 -16.21 2.00 -3.13
CA TRP A 59 -16.92 2.53 -4.29
C TRP A 59 -18.30 3.08 -3.91
N VAL A 60 -19.03 2.38 -3.03
CA VAL A 60 -20.31 2.87 -2.50
C VAL A 60 -20.11 4.20 -1.75
N SER A 61 -19.10 4.30 -0.89
CA SER A 61 -18.79 5.55 -0.17
C SER A 61 -18.40 6.67 -1.14
N THR A 62 -17.63 6.38 -2.18
CA THR A 62 -17.24 7.37 -3.20
C THR A 62 -18.45 7.87 -3.99
N VAL A 63 -19.33 6.98 -4.44
CA VAL A 63 -20.55 7.34 -5.16
C VAL A 63 -21.48 8.17 -4.27
N LEU A 64 -21.66 7.78 -3.01
CA LEU A 64 -22.43 8.56 -2.03
C LEU A 64 -21.81 9.93 -1.75
N ALA A 65 -20.48 10.05 -1.70
CA ALA A 65 -19.80 11.33 -1.54
C ALA A 65 -20.11 12.28 -2.68
N VAL A 66 -19.94 11.80 -3.93
CA VAL A 66 -20.15 12.58 -5.15
C VAL A 66 -21.63 12.95 -5.28
N ALA A 67 -22.54 12.00 -5.04
CA ALA A 67 -23.97 12.27 -5.03
C ALA A 67 -24.33 13.30 -3.95
N GLY A 68 -23.80 13.17 -2.74
CA GLY A 68 -24.04 14.12 -1.63
C GLY A 68 -23.62 15.55 -1.98
N ILE A 69 -22.40 15.73 -2.50
CA ILE A 69 -21.92 17.04 -2.95
C ILE A 69 -22.79 17.57 -4.09
N PHE A 70 -23.16 16.73 -5.05
CA PHE A 70 -24.01 17.12 -6.17
C PHE A 70 -25.39 17.60 -5.69
N LEU A 71 -26.03 16.88 -4.77
CA LEU A 71 -27.33 17.25 -4.19
C LEU A 71 -27.26 18.57 -3.41
N ILE A 72 -26.18 18.81 -2.66
CA ILE A 72 -25.95 20.10 -1.97
C ILE A 72 -25.91 21.24 -2.99
N ASN A 73 -25.14 21.08 -4.08
CA ASN A 73 -25.04 22.09 -5.13
C ASN A 73 -26.33 22.26 -5.94
N ALA A 74 -27.17 21.23 -6.02
CA ALA A 74 -28.48 21.28 -6.66
C ALA A 74 -29.57 21.95 -5.78
N GLY A 75 -29.23 22.41 -4.57
CA GLY A 75 -30.16 23.07 -3.64
C GLY A 75 -30.91 22.12 -2.70
N LEU A 76 -30.72 20.80 -2.82
CA LEU A 76 -31.27 19.80 -1.88
C LEU A 76 -30.29 19.57 -0.71
N ILE A 77 -30.07 20.62 0.07
CA ILE A 77 -29.00 20.69 1.08
C ILE A 77 -29.12 19.58 2.13
N HIS A 78 -30.30 19.38 2.74
CA HIS A 78 -30.47 18.37 3.80
C HIS A 78 -30.22 16.94 3.33
N TRP A 79 -30.74 16.58 2.14
CA TRP A 79 -30.55 15.25 1.55
C TRP A 79 -29.10 15.02 1.15
N GLY A 80 -28.45 16.05 0.58
CA GLY A 80 -27.05 15.98 0.19
C GLY A 80 -26.10 15.90 1.39
N GLN A 81 -26.37 16.65 2.47
CA GLN A 81 -25.62 16.56 3.73
C GLN A 81 -25.78 15.17 4.38
N GLY A 82 -27.00 14.62 4.41
CA GLY A 82 -27.24 13.26 4.91
C GLY A 82 -26.49 12.18 4.12
N ALA A 83 -26.53 12.25 2.79
CA ALA A 83 -25.78 11.33 1.94
C ALA A 83 -24.25 11.45 2.12
N TYR A 84 -23.76 12.68 2.30
CA TYR A 84 -22.34 12.93 2.53
C TYR A 84 -21.87 12.39 3.89
N ILE A 85 -22.67 12.52 4.95
CA ILE A 85 -22.37 11.94 6.27
C ILE A 85 -22.27 10.41 6.18
N LEU A 86 -23.22 9.75 5.50
CA LEU A 86 -23.15 8.29 5.28
C LEU A 86 -21.89 7.87 4.53
N SER A 87 -21.47 8.64 3.53
CA SER A 87 -20.19 8.44 2.84
C SER A 87 -19.00 8.53 3.80
N THR A 88 -18.94 9.55 4.66
CA THR A 88 -17.82 9.72 5.59
C THR A 88 -17.72 8.58 6.61
N LEU A 89 -18.84 7.99 7.04
CA LEU A 89 -18.86 6.79 7.88
C LEU A 89 -18.29 5.57 7.16
N GLY A 90 -18.63 5.38 5.88
CA GLY A 90 -18.06 4.32 5.04
C GLY A 90 -16.55 4.47 4.83
N TRP A 91 -16.06 5.70 4.66
CA TRP A 91 -14.62 5.98 4.59
C TRP A 91 -13.89 5.77 5.93
N CYS A 92 -14.52 6.07 7.06
CA CYS A 92 -13.99 5.74 8.39
C CYS A 92 -13.83 4.21 8.55
N TRP A 93 -14.81 3.43 8.12
CA TRP A 93 -14.75 1.97 8.14
C TRP A 93 -13.61 1.42 7.27
N VAL A 94 -13.47 1.94 6.05
CA VAL A 94 -12.36 1.58 5.15
C VAL A 94 -11.02 1.94 5.79
N GLY A 95 -10.90 3.11 6.41
CA GLY A 95 -9.71 3.53 7.14
C GLY A 95 -9.33 2.58 8.27
N MET A 96 -10.31 2.02 8.99
CA MET A 96 -10.08 1.00 10.03
C MET A 96 -9.51 -0.30 9.45
N ILE A 97 -10.08 -0.81 8.34
CA ILE A 97 -9.60 -2.03 7.68
C ILE A 97 -8.18 -1.83 7.14
N TRP A 98 -7.92 -0.65 6.57
CA TRP A 98 -6.64 -0.32 5.95
C TRP A 98 -5.56 0.06 6.98
N GLY A 99 -5.93 0.23 8.25
CA GLY A 99 -5.01 0.70 9.30
C GLY A 99 -4.49 2.13 9.09
N ASP A 100 -5.13 2.92 8.21
CA ASP A 100 -4.68 4.26 7.84
C ASP A 100 -5.36 5.32 8.72
N ARG A 101 -4.56 5.93 9.60
CA ARG A 101 -5.01 6.98 10.53
C ARG A 101 -5.36 8.29 9.82
N ALA A 102 -4.70 8.61 8.71
CA ALA A 102 -4.96 9.85 7.99
C ALA A 102 -6.36 9.83 7.35
N ILE A 103 -6.73 8.70 6.73
CA ILE A 103 -8.06 8.52 6.14
C ILE A 103 -9.16 8.56 7.23
N MET A 104 -8.94 7.90 8.37
CA MET A 104 -9.91 7.91 9.47
C MET A 104 -10.14 9.32 10.02
N ILE A 105 -9.07 10.08 10.27
CA ILE A 105 -9.17 11.43 10.82
C ILE A 105 -9.78 12.39 9.80
N GLY A 106 -9.33 12.34 8.54
CA GLY A 106 -9.86 13.20 7.47
C GLY A 106 -11.35 13.00 7.21
N SER A 107 -11.81 11.74 7.25
CA SER A 107 -13.22 11.40 7.08
C SER A 107 -14.05 11.82 8.30
N SER A 108 -13.52 11.68 9.51
CA SER A 108 -14.21 12.10 10.75
C SER A 108 -14.37 13.62 10.84
N ILE A 109 -13.36 14.39 10.45
CA ILE A 109 -13.41 15.86 10.48
C ILE A 109 -14.46 16.36 9.48
N SER A 110 -14.41 15.86 8.25
CA SER A 110 -15.37 16.24 7.21
C SER A 110 -16.79 15.82 7.56
N GLY A 111 -16.99 14.60 8.09
CA GLY A 111 -18.31 14.14 8.54
C GLY A 111 -18.87 14.98 9.69
N THR A 112 -18.05 15.32 10.68
CA THR A 112 -18.46 16.17 11.81
C THR A 112 -18.81 17.58 11.34
N ALA A 113 -18.03 18.16 10.43
CA ALA A 113 -18.34 19.47 9.86
C ALA A 113 -19.68 19.47 9.11
N THR A 114 -19.95 18.45 8.30
CA THR A 114 -21.22 18.33 7.60
C THR A 114 -22.39 18.08 8.55
N ALA A 115 -22.19 17.28 9.62
CA ALA A 115 -23.19 17.06 10.66
C ALA A 115 -23.54 18.34 11.43
N MET A 116 -22.54 19.16 11.78
CA MET A 116 -22.75 20.48 12.39
C MET A 116 -23.60 21.37 11.48
N ASN A 117 -23.26 21.44 10.18
CA ASN A 117 -24.01 22.22 9.20
C ASN A 117 -25.45 21.73 9.03
N LEU A 118 -25.68 20.41 9.13
CA LEU A 118 -27.03 19.83 9.09
C LEU A 118 -27.84 20.23 10.33
N LEU A 119 -27.26 20.15 11.52
CA LEU A 119 -27.93 20.55 12.76
C LEU A 119 -28.26 22.05 12.78
N THR A 120 -27.33 22.91 12.36
CA THR A 120 -27.56 24.36 12.28
C THR A 120 -28.56 24.72 11.19
N GLY A 121 -28.62 23.98 10.07
CA GLY A 121 -29.59 24.24 9.02
C GLY A 121 -31.01 23.74 9.30
N VAL A 122 -31.17 22.84 10.27
CA VAL A 122 -32.47 22.27 10.68
C VAL A 122 -33.14 23.08 11.80
N ILE A 123 -32.36 23.82 12.60
CA ILE A 123 -32.82 24.70 13.69
C ILE A 123 -33.00 26.11 13.16
#